data_AF-A0A2H6BLY1-F1
#
_entry.id   AF-A0A2H6BLY1-F1
#
_cell.length_a   1.000
_cell.length_b   1.000
_cell.length_c   1.000
_cell.angle_alpha   90.00
_cell.angle_beta   90.00
_cell.angle_gamma   90.00
#
_symmetry.space_group_name_H-M   'P 1'
#
loop_
_entity.id
_entity.type
_entity.pdbx_description
1 polymer ?
#
loop_
_entity_poly.entity_id
_entity_poly.type
_entity_poly.pdbx_seq_one_letter_code
_entity_poly.pdbx_strand_id
1 'polypeptide(L)'
;MKNNFWGLIWSSFNEIQGVLLGLLGFLGGIALIRYPFNTSIPLDLVIIVSFFTLLFIATLLSAVNTLLRQKQKLEAEVKQLQEVNQNLENIIKQGITPRILRSQKQGNNNILCLLDSSSLFTIELLVSFYYTDEDGLERLIGEGFVEYINPKDGKIHAIIDKPQTIYQVILDRLASNDLKIIQETRVRPGVLRKHSSP
;
A
#
# COMPACT_ATOMS: atom_id res chain seq x y z
N MET A 1 -12.73 17.91 -20.90
CA MET A 1 -13.52 18.55 -19.81
C MET A 1 -14.71 17.71 -19.32
N LYS A 2 -14.79 16.39 -19.61
CA LYS A 2 -15.97 15.56 -19.30
C LYS A 2 -16.07 15.10 -17.82
N ASN A 3 -14.98 15.19 -17.06
CA ASN A 3 -14.89 14.54 -15.73
C ASN A 3 -14.79 15.53 -14.55
N ASN A 4 -14.97 16.84 -14.80
CA ASN A 4 -15.01 17.83 -13.73
C ASN A 4 -16.45 18.05 -13.26
N PHE A 5 -16.64 18.58 -12.04
CA PHE A 5 -17.95 18.92 -11.44
C PHE A 5 -18.89 19.59 -12.46
N TRP A 6 -18.41 20.62 -13.15
CA TRP A 6 -19.15 21.33 -14.19
C TRP A 6 -19.46 20.47 -15.43
N GLY A 7 -18.58 19.55 -15.81
CA GLY A 7 -18.77 18.65 -16.94
C GLY A 7 -19.85 17.60 -16.70
N LEU A 8 -19.95 17.09 -15.46
CA LEU A 8 -20.97 16.12 -15.07
C LEU A 8 -22.34 16.78 -14.88
N ILE A 9 -22.38 18.00 -14.31
CA ILE A 9 -23.61 18.81 -14.30
C ILE A 9 -24.05 19.10 -15.74
N TRP A 10 -23.13 19.50 -16.62
CA TRP A 10 -23.47 19.82 -18.01
C TRP A 10 -23.90 18.60 -18.83
N SER A 11 -23.32 17.42 -18.61
CA SER A 11 -23.77 16.21 -19.31
C SER A 11 -25.14 15.75 -18.81
N SER A 12 -25.37 15.72 -17.50
CA SER A 12 -26.65 15.32 -16.92
C SER A 12 -27.77 16.33 -17.25
N PHE A 13 -27.42 17.61 -17.35
CA PHE A 13 -28.30 18.68 -17.81
C PHE A 13 -28.68 18.52 -19.29
N ASN A 14 -27.71 18.31 -20.19
CA ASN A 14 -28.02 18.14 -21.62
C ASN A 14 -28.79 16.85 -21.93
N GLU A 15 -28.52 15.78 -21.18
CA GLU A 15 -29.16 14.47 -21.37
C GLU A 15 -30.65 14.46 -20.95
N ILE A 16 -31.04 15.32 -20.01
CA ILE A 16 -32.41 15.36 -19.46
C ILE A 16 -33.18 16.62 -19.92
N GLN A 17 -32.52 17.77 -20.04
CA GLN A 17 -33.17 19.09 -20.10
C GLN A 17 -33.02 19.82 -21.44
N GLY A 18 -32.24 19.33 -22.40
CA GLY A 18 -32.02 20.04 -23.68
C GLY A 18 -33.31 20.32 -24.46
N VAL A 19 -34.22 19.35 -24.48
CA VAL A 19 -35.55 19.49 -25.11
C VAL A 19 -36.50 20.33 -24.24
N LEU A 20 -36.44 20.17 -22.91
CA LEU A 20 -37.29 20.88 -21.96
C LEU A 20 -36.97 22.38 -21.89
N LEU A 21 -35.70 22.77 -21.85
CA LEU A 21 -35.27 24.17 -21.86
C LEU A 21 -35.53 24.85 -23.20
N GLY A 22 -35.40 24.12 -24.31
CA GLY A 22 -35.83 24.62 -25.61
C GLY A 22 -37.31 24.95 -25.61
N LEU A 23 -38.14 24.07 -25.03
CA LEU A 23 -39.58 24.24 -24.92
C LEU A 23 -39.96 25.36 -23.93
N LEU A 24 -39.27 25.46 -22.80
CA LEU A 24 -39.48 26.51 -21.79
C LEU A 24 -39.05 27.89 -22.29
N GLY A 25 -37.93 27.97 -23.02
CA GLY A 25 -37.47 29.19 -23.69
C GLY A 25 -38.42 29.61 -24.81
N PHE A 26 -38.96 28.65 -25.57
CA PHE A 26 -39.98 28.90 -26.58
C PHE A 26 -41.30 29.43 -25.97
N LEU A 27 -41.81 28.78 -24.93
CA LEU A 27 -43.00 29.23 -24.20
C LEU A 27 -42.79 30.58 -23.51
N GLY A 28 -41.61 30.80 -22.93
CA GLY A 28 -41.22 32.08 -22.34
C GLY A 28 -41.13 33.20 -23.37
N GLY A 29 -40.59 32.92 -24.56
CA GLY A 29 -40.57 33.86 -25.69
C GLY A 29 -41.98 34.23 -26.15
N ILE A 30 -42.88 33.25 -26.30
CA ILE A 30 -44.30 33.50 -26.62
C ILE A 30 -44.97 34.34 -25.54
N ALA A 31 -44.71 34.05 -24.27
CA ALA A 31 -45.27 34.79 -23.14
C ALA A 31 -44.80 36.25 -23.10
N LEU A 32 -43.50 36.51 -23.31
CA LEU A 32 -42.94 37.87 -23.34
C LEU A 32 -43.45 38.69 -24.53
N ILE A 33 -43.75 38.05 -25.66
CA ILE A 33 -44.38 38.70 -26.81
C ILE A 33 -45.85 39.02 -26.52
N ARG A 34 -46.55 38.17 -25.76
CA ARG A 34 -48.00 38.29 -25.51
C ARG A 34 -48.36 39.21 -24.33
N TYR A 35 -47.50 39.33 -23.33
CA TYR A 35 -47.79 40.04 -22.08
C TYR A 35 -46.68 41.08 -21.74
N PRO A 36 -46.93 42.39 -21.92
CA PRO A 36 -46.00 43.44 -21.50
C PRO A 36 -45.95 43.56 -19.97
N PHE A 37 -44.81 44.02 -19.44
CA PHE A 37 -44.41 43.99 -18.02
C PHE A 37 -45.37 44.63 -16.98
N ASN A 38 -46.50 45.23 -17.38
CA ASN A 38 -47.48 45.88 -16.51
C ASN A 38 -48.85 45.16 -16.46
N THR A 39 -48.95 43.92 -16.92
CA THR A 39 -50.18 43.11 -16.83
C THR A 39 -50.11 42.07 -15.73
N SER A 40 -51.23 41.82 -15.03
CA SER A 40 -51.38 40.70 -14.11
C SER A 40 -51.05 39.38 -14.81
N ILE A 41 -50.10 38.62 -14.26
CA ILE A 41 -49.66 37.35 -14.83
C ILE A 41 -50.78 36.32 -14.64
N PRO A 42 -51.19 35.59 -15.70
CA PRO A 42 -52.19 34.54 -15.58
C PRO A 42 -51.67 33.40 -14.70
N LEU A 43 -52.50 32.92 -13.79
CA LEU A 43 -52.17 31.85 -12.84
C LEU A 43 -51.67 30.58 -13.55
N ASP A 44 -52.24 30.26 -14.72
CA ASP A 44 -51.86 29.10 -15.53
C ASP A 44 -50.37 29.12 -15.92
N LEU A 45 -49.82 30.29 -16.24
CA LEU A 45 -48.42 30.45 -16.62
C LEU A 45 -47.50 30.26 -15.40
N VAL A 46 -47.91 30.79 -14.24
CA VAL A 46 -47.18 30.61 -12.97
C VAL A 46 -47.10 29.12 -12.62
N ILE A 47 -48.18 28.36 -12.80
CA ILE A 47 -48.21 26.92 -12.54
C ILE A 47 -47.24 26.18 -13.48
N ILE A 48 -47.25 26.49 -14.78
CA ILE A 48 -46.36 25.85 -15.76
C ILE A 48 -44.89 26.13 -15.44
N VAL A 49 -44.53 27.38 -15.18
CA VAL A 49 -43.15 27.76 -14.85
C VAL A 49 -42.72 27.13 -13.52
N SER A 50 -43.58 27.13 -12.51
CA SER A 50 -43.33 26.51 -11.20
C SER A 50 -43.10 24.99 -11.31
N PHE A 51 -43.88 24.30 -12.14
CA PHE A 51 -43.71 22.87 -12.37
C PHE A 51 -42.32 22.54 -12.95
N PHE A 52 -41.89 23.30 -13.96
CA PHE A 52 -40.59 23.07 -14.58
C PHE A 52 -39.41 23.48 -13.68
N THR A 53 -39.53 24.54 -12.88
CA THR A 53 -38.48 24.91 -11.92
C THR A 53 -38.32 23.84 -10.83
N LEU A 54 -39.43 23.25 -10.34
CA LEU A 54 -39.38 22.13 -9.40
C LEU A 54 -38.73 20.88 -10.02
N LEU A 55 -39.07 20.56 -11.27
CA LEU A 55 -38.45 19.44 -12.00
C LEU A 55 -36.95 19.65 -12.17
N PHE A 56 -36.54 20.87 -12.51
CA PHE A 56 -35.13 21.24 -12.61
C PHE A 56 -34.38 21.08 -11.28
N ILE A 57 -34.95 21.57 -10.17
CA ILE A 57 -34.37 21.44 -8.82
C ILE A 57 -34.25 19.96 -8.42
N ALA A 58 -35.29 19.15 -8.65
CA ALA A 58 -35.26 17.71 -8.35
C ALA A 58 -34.15 16.99 -9.12
N THR A 59 -33.95 17.35 -10.39
CA THR A 59 -32.89 16.77 -11.24
C THR A 59 -31.51 17.15 -10.70
N LEU A 60 -31.29 18.41 -10.32
CA LEU A 60 -30.05 18.86 -9.71
C LEU A 60 -29.74 18.15 -8.38
N LEU A 61 -30.76 17.98 -7.52
CA LEU A 61 -30.59 17.26 -6.25
C LEU A 61 -30.20 15.80 -6.48
N SER A 62 -30.78 15.15 -7.48
CA SER A 62 -30.42 13.77 -7.87
C SER A 62 -28.96 13.69 -8.38
N ALA A 63 -28.54 14.62 -9.24
CA ALA A 63 -27.17 14.70 -9.74
C ALA A 63 -26.16 14.95 -8.60
N VAL A 64 -26.47 15.85 -7.66
CA VAL A 64 -25.62 16.09 -6.49
C VAL A 64 -25.53 14.85 -5.61
N ASN A 65 -26.64 14.16 -5.35
CA ASN A 65 -26.66 12.95 -4.52
C ASN A 65 -25.85 11.81 -5.15
N THR A 66 -25.93 11.62 -6.47
CA THR A 66 -25.13 10.60 -7.18
C THR A 66 -23.64 10.91 -7.13
N LEU A 67 -23.24 12.19 -7.29
CA LEU A 67 -21.85 12.62 -7.14
C LEU A 67 -21.32 12.40 -5.72
N LEU A 68 -22.12 12.72 -4.70
CA LEU A 68 -21.75 12.48 -3.31
C LEU A 68 -21.51 11.00 -3.04
N ARG A 69 -22.39 10.13 -3.54
CA ARG A 69 -22.22 8.67 -3.42
C ARG A 69 -20.97 8.17 -4.13
N GLN A 70 -20.69 8.66 -5.35
CA GLN A 70 -19.46 8.32 -6.07
C GLN A 70 -18.21 8.77 -5.32
N LYS A 71 -18.22 10.00 -4.79
CA LYS A 71 -17.09 10.54 -4.02
C LYS A 71 -16.85 9.70 -2.75
N GLN A 72 -17.90 9.38 -2.01
CA GLN A 72 -17.81 8.53 -0.82
C GLN A 72 -17.25 7.14 -1.14
N LYS A 73 -17.70 6.53 -2.24
CA LYS A 73 -17.19 5.23 -2.68
C LYS A 73 -15.70 5.31 -3.04
N LEU A 74 -15.29 6.33 -3.77
CA LEU A 74 -13.90 6.54 -4.15
C LEU A 74 -13.00 6.79 -2.93
N GLU A 75 -13.46 7.60 -1.97
CA GLU A 75 -12.74 7.83 -0.71
C GLU A 75 -12.53 6.53 0.08
N ALA A 76 -13.53 5.65 0.11
CA ALA A 76 -13.42 4.34 0.75
C ALA A 76 -12.40 3.42 0.05
N GLU A 77 -12.43 3.37 -1.29
CA GLU A 77 -11.48 2.58 -2.09
C GLU A 77 -10.04 3.08 -1.90
N VAL A 78 -9.82 4.40 -1.91
CA VAL A 78 -8.50 4.99 -1.66
C VAL A 78 -7.99 4.66 -0.27
N LYS A 79 -8.86 4.73 0.75
CA LYS A 79 -8.47 4.40 2.13
C LYS A 79 -8.08 2.92 2.28
N GLN A 80 -8.84 2.02 1.66
CA GLN A 80 -8.50 0.59 1.64
C GLN A 80 -7.16 0.34 0.94
N LEU A 81 -6.91 0.98 -0.20
CA LEU A 81 -5.64 0.87 -0.91
C LEU A 81 -4.46 1.40 -0.07
N GLN A 82 -4.65 2.50 0.66
CA GLN A 82 -3.63 3.03 1.57
C GLN A 82 -3.31 2.05 2.70
N GLU A 83 -4.32 1.45 3.31
CA GLU A 83 -4.14 0.44 4.37
C GLU A 83 -3.38 -0.79 3.83
N VAL A 84 -3.74 -1.29 2.65
CA VAL A 84 -3.05 -2.41 2.00
C VAL A 84 -1.60 -2.06 1.70
N ASN A 85 -1.34 -0.88 1.13
CA ASN A 85 0.02 -0.44 0.83
C ASN A 85 0.87 -0.30 2.09
N GLN A 86 0.33 0.26 3.17
CA GLN A 86 1.04 0.36 4.45
C GLN A 86 1.36 -1.02 5.04
N ASN A 87 0.44 -1.97 4.94
CA ASN A 87 0.68 -3.34 5.38
C ASN A 87 1.80 -4.01 4.54
N LEU A 88 1.75 -3.85 3.22
CA LEU A 88 2.80 -4.36 2.32
C LEU A 88 4.16 -3.72 2.61
N GLU A 89 4.22 -2.41 2.83
CA GLU A 89 5.45 -1.74 3.24
C GLU A 89 6.01 -2.32 4.54
N ASN A 90 5.16 -2.62 5.52
CA ASN A 90 5.58 -3.23 6.77
C ASN A 90 6.11 -4.65 6.55
N ILE A 91 5.44 -5.47 5.74
CA ILE A 91 5.88 -6.83 5.39
C ILE A 91 7.23 -6.79 4.65
N ILE A 92 7.39 -5.87 3.70
CA ILE A 92 8.65 -5.70 2.95
C ILE A 92 9.77 -5.24 3.89
N LYS A 93 9.52 -4.25 4.76
CA LYS A 93 10.49 -3.78 5.76
C LYS A 93 10.91 -4.88 6.73
N GLN A 94 10.00 -5.78 7.08
CA GLN A 94 10.28 -6.92 7.93
C GLN A 94 11.13 -8.01 7.27
N GLY A 95 11.46 -7.90 5.97
CA GLY A 95 12.44 -8.76 5.30
C GLY A 95 12.16 -10.27 5.40
N ILE A 96 11.91 -10.92 4.25
CA ILE A 96 11.80 -12.40 4.21
C ILE A 96 13.08 -13.05 4.77
N THR A 97 14.22 -12.38 4.68
CA THR A 97 15.51 -12.87 5.18
C THR A 97 16.16 -11.77 6.03
N PRO A 98 16.36 -11.99 7.33
CA PRO A 98 16.89 -10.96 8.22
C PRO A 98 18.34 -10.66 7.87
N ARG A 99 18.71 -9.38 7.92
CA ARG A 99 20.08 -8.93 7.71
C ARG A 99 20.85 -8.96 9.02
N ILE A 100 22.14 -9.25 8.95
CA ILE A 100 23.02 -9.09 10.11
C ILE A 100 23.22 -7.59 10.33
N LEU A 101 22.89 -7.11 11.51
CA LEU A 101 23.10 -5.73 11.94
C LEU A 101 24.45 -5.55 12.63
N ARG A 102 24.83 -6.55 13.43
CA ARG A 102 26.06 -6.58 14.20
C ARG A 102 26.45 -8.01 14.49
N SER A 103 27.74 -8.28 14.55
CA SER A 103 28.26 -9.57 14.99
C SER A 103 29.42 -9.39 15.97
N GLN A 104 29.57 -10.34 16.89
CA GLN A 104 30.66 -10.35 17.86
C GLN A 104 31.04 -11.78 18.24
N LYS A 105 32.31 -11.97 18.61
CA LYS A 105 32.76 -13.24 19.16
C LYS A 105 32.10 -13.50 20.52
N GLN A 106 31.59 -14.70 20.70
CA GLN A 106 31.07 -15.24 21.96
C GLN A 106 32.00 -16.41 22.37
N GLY A 107 32.00 -16.80 23.65
CA GLY A 107 32.87 -17.88 24.14
C GLY A 107 32.79 -19.17 23.32
N ASN A 108 33.80 -20.04 23.44
CA ASN A 108 33.88 -21.32 22.71
C ASN A 108 33.89 -21.20 21.17
N ASN A 109 34.49 -20.14 20.63
CA ASN A 109 34.56 -19.88 19.19
C ASN A 109 33.19 -19.63 18.50
N ASN A 110 32.14 -19.43 19.29
CA ASN A 110 30.83 -19.06 18.77
C ASN A 110 30.82 -17.61 18.29
N ILE A 111 29.92 -17.30 17.36
CA ILE A 111 29.71 -15.93 16.88
C ILE A 111 28.26 -15.55 17.12
N LEU A 112 28.04 -14.54 17.95
CA LEU A 112 26.74 -13.95 18.17
C LEU A 112 26.45 -12.94 17.07
N CYS A 113 25.33 -13.10 16.39
CA CYS A 113 24.82 -12.21 15.36
C CYS A 113 23.49 -11.60 15.81
N LEU A 114 23.43 -10.27 15.80
CA LEU A 114 22.19 -9.51 15.92
C LEU A 114 21.61 -9.33 14.52
N LEU A 115 20.39 -9.81 14.31
CA LEU A 115 19.70 -9.71 13.03
C LEU A 115 18.49 -8.77 13.12
N ASP A 116 18.10 -8.23 11.97
CA ASP A 116 16.79 -7.59 11.80
C ASP A 116 15.65 -8.55 12.16
N SER A 117 14.49 -7.98 12.48
CA SER A 117 13.30 -8.78 12.76
C SER A 117 12.84 -9.54 11.53
N SER A 118 12.33 -10.76 11.73
CA SER A 118 11.74 -11.57 10.66
C SER A 118 10.75 -12.57 11.25
N SER A 119 9.59 -12.71 10.62
CA SER A 119 8.53 -13.64 11.03
C SER A 119 8.83 -15.11 10.72
N LEU A 120 9.85 -15.39 9.90
CA LEU A 120 10.25 -16.76 9.55
C LEU A 120 11.15 -17.43 10.60
N PHE A 121 11.54 -16.69 11.63
CA PHE A 121 12.47 -17.15 12.66
C PHE A 121 11.74 -17.26 14.00
N THR A 122 12.01 -18.35 14.72
CA THR A 122 11.54 -18.58 16.08
C THR A 122 12.72 -18.97 16.95
N ILE A 123 12.58 -18.85 18.27
CA ILE A 123 13.57 -19.31 19.24
C ILE A 123 13.84 -20.81 18.99
N GLU A 124 15.10 -21.22 19.13
CA GLU A 124 15.64 -22.56 18.84
C GLU A 124 15.60 -23.00 17.37
N LEU A 125 15.13 -22.15 16.45
CA LEU A 125 15.18 -22.47 15.02
C LEU A 125 16.63 -22.63 14.57
N LEU A 126 16.93 -23.75 13.91
CA LEU A 126 18.21 -23.98 13.25
C LEU A 126 18.35 -23.04 12.06
N VAL A 127 19.52 -22.44 11.90
CA VAL A 127 19.81 -21.46 10.85
C VAL A 127 21.14 -21.74 10.17
N SER A 128 21.27 -21.29 8.93
CA SER A 128 22.48 -21.42 8.12
C SER A 128 22.95 -20.04 7.68
N PHE A 129 24.27 -19.83 7.73
CA PHE A 129 24.92 -18.57 7.35
C PHE A 129 25.68 -18.77 6.05
N TYR A 130 25.40 -17.91 5.07
CA TYR A 130 26.00 -17.95 3.74
C TYR A 130 26.74 -16.65 3.46
N TYR A 131 27.94 -16.75 2.93
CA TYR A 131 28.71 -15.61 2.44
C TYR A 131 28.73 -15.61 0.92
N THR A 132 28.49 -14.45 0.32
CA THR A 132 28.63 -14.24 -1.12
C THR A 132 30.01 -13.67 -1.41
N ASP A 133 30.79 -14.34 -2.24
CA ASP A 133 32.10 -13.85 -2.66
C ASP A 133 32.02 -12.78 -3.76
N GLU A 134 33.17 -12.27 -4.18
CA GLU A 134 33.27 -11.22 -5.21
C GLU A 134 32.80 -11.71 -6.60
N ASP A 135 32.82 -13.02 -6.84
CA ASP A 135 32.32 -13.67 -8.05
C ASP A 135 30.80 -13.92 -7.99
N GLY A 136 30.14 -13.58 -6.87
CA GLY A 136 28.70 -13.75 -6.67
C GLY A 136 28.28 -15.16 -6.20
N LEU A 137 29.23 -16.00 -5.78
CA LEU A 137 28.93 -17.36 -5.33
C LEU A 137 28.60 -17.39 -3.83
N GLU A 138 27.40 -17.85 -3.50
CA GLU A 138 26.99 -18.10 -2.12
C GLU A 138 27.57 -19.41 -1.58
N ARG A 139 28.33 -19.33 -0.49
CA ARG A 139 28.92 -20.49 0.19
C ARG A 139 28.48 -20.56 1.66
N LEU A 140 28.14 -21.75 2.14
CA LEU A 140 27.83 -21.99 3.55
C LEU A 140 29.08 -21.78 4.41
N ILE A 141 29.05 -20.79 5.30
CA ILE A 141 30.17 -20.47 6.21
C ILE A 141 29.97 -20.95 7.64
N GLY A 142 28.73 -21.27 8.02
CA GLY A 142 28.43 -21.79 9.34
C GLY A 142 26.97 -22.18 9.53
N GLU A 143 26.73 -23.06 10.48
CA GLU A 143 25.40 -23.38 10.99
C GLU A 143 25.26 -22.86 12.42
N GLY A 144 24.01 -22.71 12.84
CA GLY A 144 23.67 -22.08 14.09
C GLY A 144 22.23 -22.27 14.51
N PHE A 145 21.83 -21.52 15.52
CA PHE A 145 20.45 -21.45 15.98
C PHE A 145 20.07 -20.06 16.48
N VAL A 146 18.77 -19.79 16.56
CA VAL A 146 18.23 -18.58 17.19
C VAL A 146 18.21 -18.79 18.71
N GLU A 147 19.00 -18.02 19.45
CA GLU A 147 19.05 -18.07 20.91
C GLU A 147 17.88 -17.28 21.52
N TYR A 148 17.58 -16.10 20.99
CA TYR A 148 16.62 -15.18 21.60
C TYR A 148 16.00 -14.24 20.56
N ILE A 149 14.74 -13.83 20.79
CA ILE A 149 14.07 -12.79 20.01
C ILE A 149 13.57 -11.73 20.98
N ASN A 150 13.97 -10.48 20.78
CA ASN A 150 13.57 -9.38 21.64
C ASN A 150 12.08 -9.04 21.43
N PRO A 151 11.23 -9.10 22.46
CA PRO A 151 9.80 -8.84 22.32
C PRO A 151 9.45 -7.37 22.02
N LYS A 152 10.38 -6.42 22.23
CA LYS A 152 10.13 -4.99 22.00
C LYS A 152 10.31 -4.56 20.55
N ASP A 153 11.36 -5.05 19.90
CA ASP A 153 11.75 -4.64 18.54
C ASP A 153 11.83 -5.80 17.53
N GLY A 154 11.60 -7.03 18.00
CA GLY A 154 11.62 -8.24 17.16
C GLY A 154 13.01 -8.66 16.70
N LYS A 155 14.09 -7.99 17.15
CA LYS A 155 15.45 -8.34 16.74
C LYS A 155 15.84 -9.72 17.21
N ILE A 156 16.59 -10.40 16.37
CA ILE A 156 16.93 -11.81 16.55
C ILE A 156 18.38 -11.92 16.99
N HIS A 157 18.64 -12.68 18.03
CA HIS A 157 19.97 -13.12 18.42
C HIS A 157 20.18 -14.53 17.89
N ALA A 158 21.08 -14.67 16.93
CA ALA A 158 21.46 -15.96 16.37
C ALA A 158 22.92 -16.27 16.67
N ILE A 159 23.20 -17.52 17.00
CA ILE A 159 24.55 -18.00 17.32
C ILE A 159 25.02 -18.90 16.20
N ILE A 160 26.21 -18.63 15.66
CA ILE A 160 26.98 -19.60 14.86
C ILE A 160 27.72 -20.51 15.85
N ASP A 161 27.29 -21.76 15.96
CA ASP A 161 27.89 -22.78 16.84
C ASP A 161 28.73 -23.82 16.07
N LYS A 162 28.53 -23.90 14.76
CA LYS A 162 29.25 -24.81 13.85
C LYS A 162 29.89 -24.01 12.70
N PRO A 163 30.99 -23.29 12.98
CA PRO A 163 31.73 -22.59 11.94
C PRO A 163 32.38 -23.58 10.95
N GLN A 164 32.36 -23.24 9.67
CA GLN A 164 33.10 -24.00 8.64
C GLN A 164 34.55 -23.53 8.62
N THR A 165 35.48 -24.41 9.02
CA THR A 165 36.90 -24.06 9.22
C THR A 165 37.58 -23.48 7.97
N ILE A 166 37.16 -23.90 6.77
CA ILE A 166 37.70 -23.37 5.51
C ILE A 166 37.43 -21.87 5.32
N TYR A 167 36.42 -21.31 5.99
CA TYR A 167 36.07 -19.89 5.95
C TYR A 167 36.45 -19.13 7.22
N GLN A 168 37.43 -19.63 8.00
CA GLN A 168 37.83 -19.01 9.28
C GLN A 168 38.16 -17.52 9.13
N VAL A 169 38.85 -17.11 8.06
CA VAL A 169 39.18 -15.70 7.80
C VAL A 169 37.92 -14.83 7.66
N ILE A 170 36.90 -15.33 6.98
CA ILE A 170 35.61 -14.62 6.81
C ILE A 170 34.87 -14.57 8.16
N LEU A 171 34.86 -15.68 8.90
CA LEU A 171 34.25 -15.78 10.21
C LEU A 171 34.91 -14.86 11.24
N ASP A 172 36.23 -14.73 11.24
CA ASP A 172 36.97 -13.83 12.13
C ASP A 172 36.66 -12.35 11.81
N ARG A 173 36.56 -12.01 10.52
CA ARG A 173 36.15 -10.67 10.08
C ARG A 173 34.68 -10.37 10.43
N LEU A 174 33.80 -11.34 10.26
CA LEU A 174 32.40 -11.25 10.72
C LEU A 174 32.36 -11.03 12.23
N ALA A 175 33.08 -11.82 13.02
CA ALA A 175 33.17 -11.68 14.47
C ALA A 175 33.78 -10.34 14.92
N SER A 176 34.54 -9.68 14.04
CA SER A 176 35.12 -8.34 14.24
C SER A 176 34.23 -7.21 13.74
N ASN A 177 32.98 -7.51 13.36
CA ASN A 177 31.98 -6.57 12.87
C ASN A 177 32.39 -5.83 11.58
N ASP A 178 33.08 -6.51 10.66
CA ASP A 178 33.44 -5.97 9.33
C ASP A 178 32.17 -5.73 8.48
N LEU A 179 31.95 -4.47 8.10
CA LEU A 179 30.76 -4.04 7.35
C LEU A 179 30.64 -4.71 5.98
N LYS A 180 31.74 -4.93 5.25
CA LYS A 180 31.68 -5.59 3.93
C LYS A 180 31.23 -7.04 4.11
N ILE A 181 31.76 -7.73 5.12
CA ILE A 181 31.39 -9.13 5.37
C ILE A 181 29.95 -9.24 5.87
N ILE A 182 29.50 -8.35 6.75
CA ILE A 182 28.11 -8.29 7.23
C ILE A 182 27.14 -8.12 6.05
N GLN A 183 27.43 -7.19 5.15
CA GLN A 183 26.56 -6.88 4.00
C GLN A 183 26.48 -8.02 2.99
N GLU A 184 27.51 -8.85 2.86
CA GLU A 184 27.53 -10.00 1.95
C GLU A 184 27.14 -11.33 2.61
N THR A 185 26.90 -11.32 3.93
CA THR A 185 26.43 -12.49 4.66
C THR A 185 24.90 -12.51 4.73
N ARG A 186 24.30 -13.69 4.51
CA ARG A 186 22.86 -13.93 4.56
C ARG A 186 22.56 -15.05 5.56
N VAL A 187 21.45 -14.93 6.28
CA VAL A 187 21.00 -15.93 7.25
C VAL A 187 19.72 -16.57 6.76
N ARG A 188 19.69 -17.89 6.61
CA ARG A 188 18.51 -18.63 6.14
C ARG A 188 17.98 -19.58 7.22
N PRO A 189 16.66 -19.75 7.33
CA PRO A 189 16.09 -20.75 8.22
C PRO A 189 16.39 -22.16 7.70
N GLY A 190 16.60 -23.08 8.64
CA GLY A 190 16.93 -24.48 8.37
C GLY A 190 18.43 -24.74 8.21
N VAL A 191 18.77 -26.03 8.26
CA VAL A 191 20.11 -26.57 7.96
C VAL A 191 20.02 -27.53 6.78
N LEU A 192 21.07 -27.59 5.97
CA LEU A 192 21.10 -28.46 4.80
C LEU A 192 21.15 -29.93 5.22
N ARG A 193 20.51 -30.79 4.43
CA ARG A 193 20.50 -32.23 4.64
C ARG A 193 21.92 -32.78 4.48
N LYS A 194 22.55 -33.21 5.57
CA LYS A 194 23.82 -33.93 5.53
C LYS A 194 23.64 -35.17 4.65
N HIS A 195 24.29 -35.20 3.49
CA HIS A 195 24.42 -36.42 2.73
C HIS A 195 25.47 -37.26 3.43
N SER A 196 25.04 -38.26 4.20
CA SER A 196 25.92 -39.36 4.57
C SER A 196 26.39 -40.02 3.28
N SER A 197 27.66 -39.85 2.92
CA SER A 197 28.26 -40.71 1.91
C SER A 197 28.21 -42.16 2.44
N PRO A 198 27.84 -43.14 1.61
CA PRO A 198 27.83 -44.56 2.00
C PRO A 198 29.23 -45.07 2.36
#